data_AF-A0A7L1XHG7-F1
#
_entry.id   AF-A0A7L1XHG7-F1
#
_cell.length_a   1.000
_cell.length_b   1.000
_cell.length_c   1.000
_cell.angle_alpha   90.00
_cell.angle_beta   90.00
_cell.angle_gamma   90.00
#
_symmetry.space_group_name_H-M   'P 1'
#
loop_
_entity.id
_entity.type
_entity.pdbx_description
1 polymer ?
#
loop_
_entity_poly.entity_id
_entity_poly.type
_entity_poly.pdbx_seq_one_letter_code
_entity_poly.pdbx_strand_id
1 'polypeptide(L)' 'DSWALGVAKESVRRKGRLKVNPEGGVWAVGRCGGQCQALTCPPRPISFPGVTPPEIWGVFLDYEAGRVAFLDARDQSPLF' A
#
# COMPACT_ATOMS: atom_id res chain seq x y z
N ASP A 1 0.00 14.07 9.76
CA ASP A 1 0.23 13.93 8.30
C ASP A 1 -0.33 12.63 7.78
N SER A 2 -0.86 12.64 6.56
CA SER A 2 -1.45 11.48 5.89
C SER A 2 -0.75 11.27 4.54
N TRP A 3 -0.43 10.03 4.20
CA TRP A 3 0.22 9.67 2.94
C TRP A 3 -0.31 8.32 2.43
N ALA A 4 -0.11 8.07 1.13
CA ALA A 4 -0.33 6.78 0.50
C ALA A 4 0.74 6.54 -0.57
N LEU A 5 1.17 5.29 -0.74
CA LEU A 5 2.10 4.85 -1.78
C LEU A 5 1.71 3.47 -2.30
N GLY A 6 2.03 3.19 -3.56
CA GLY A 6 1.75 1.91 -4.18
C GLY A 6 1.73 1.98 -5.70
N VAL A 7 0.99 1.06 -6.31
CA VAL A 7 0.86 0.93 -7.77
C VAL A 7 -0.57 1.17 -8.22
N ALA A 8 -0.72 1.69 -9.43
CA ALA A 8 -2.00 1.88 -10.08
C ALA A 8 -1.95 1.26 -11.48
N LYS A 9 -3.07 0.68 -11.91
CA LYS A 9 -3.26 0.33 -13.32
C LYS A 9 -3.16 1.58 -14.18
N GLU A 10 -2.59 1.45 -15.37
CA GLU A 10 -2.51 2.55 -16.33
C GLU A 10 -3.89 3.15 -16.67
N SER A 11 -4.90 2.29 -16.71
CA SER A 11 -6.30 2.64 -17.02
C SER A 11 -7.08 3.27 -15.86
N VAL A 12 -6.45 3.49 -14.69
CA VAL A 12 -7.10 4.15 -13.56
C VAL A 12 -7.64 5.53 -13.97
N ARG A 13 -8.87 5.82 -13.56
CA ARG A 13 -9.48 7.15 -13.74
C ARG A 13 -8.68 8.20 -12.96
N ARG A 14 -8.15 9.20 -13.66
CA ARG A 14 -7.33 10.29 -13.07
C ARG A 14 -8.11 11.57 -12.71
N LYS A 15 -9.41 11.63 -13.01
CA LYS A 15 -10.26 12.80 -12.76
C LYS A 15 -11.37 12.50 -11.76
N GLY A 16 -11.67 13.42 -10.86
CA GLY A 16 -12.73 13.28 -9.85
C GLY A 16 -12.29 12.42 -8.66
N ARG A 17 -13.27 11.92 -7.90
CA ARG A 17 -13.00 11.10 -6.70
C ARG A 17 -12.41 9.74 -7.10
N LEU A 18 -11.17 9.50 -6.69
CA LEU A 18 -10.47 8.24 -6.91
C LEU A 18 -10.87 7.22 -5.84
N LYS A 19 -11.15 5.98 -6.26
CA LYS A 19 -11.20 4.82 -5.37
C LYS A 19 -9.78 4.30 -5.20
N VAL A 20 -9.16 4.60 -4.07
CA VAL A 20 -7.78 4.16 -3.76
C VAL A 20 -7.85 2.78 -3.13
N ASN A 21 -8.27 1.78 -3.90
CA ASN A 21 -8.36 0.39 -3.50
C ASN A 21 -8.33 -0.55 -4.74
N PRO A 22 -8.22 -1.88 -4.55
CA PRO A 22 -8.10 -2.80 -5.68
C PRO A 22 -9.29 -2.75 -6.66
N GLU A 23 -10.52 -2.50 -6.19
CA GLU A 23 -11.69 -2.32 -7.07
C GLU A 23 -11.54 -1.11 -7.99
N GLY A 24 -10.86 -0.06 -7.53
CA GLY A 24 -10.50 1.12 -8.31
C GLY A 24 -9.26 0.95 -9.18
N GLY A 25 -8.60 -0.21 -9.16
CA GLY A 25 -7.36 -0.46 -9.89
C GLY A 25 -6.11 0.09 -9.23
N VAL A 26 -6.13 0.30 -7.91
CA VAL A 26 -5.00 0.82 -7.12
C VAL A 26 -4.67 -0.14 -5.98
N TRP A 27 -3.40 -0.50 -5.84
CA TRP A 27 -2.88 -1.28 -4.72
C TRP A 27 -1.93 -0.40 -3.94
N ALA A 28 -2.29 -0.03 -2.72
CA ALA A 28 -1.53 0.93 -1.94
C ALA A 28 -1.64 0.65 -0.45
N VAL A 29 -0.62 1.12 0.27
CA VAL A 29 -0.61 1.29 1.72
C VAL A 29 -0.56 2.77 2.03
N GLY A 30 -1.03 3.15 3.20
CA GLY A 30 -0.99 4.54 3.63
C GLY A 30 -1.10 4.72 5.12
N ARG A 31 -0.78 5.92 5.57
CA ARG A 31 -0.96 6.36 6.95
C ARG A 31 -2.09 7.38 7.02
N CYS A 32 -3.06 7.14 7.90
CA CYS A 32 -4.13 8.08 8.22
C CYS A 32 -4.37 8.07 9.72
N GLY A 33 -4.45 9.26 10.35
CA GLY A 33 -4.71 9.36 11.80
C GLY A 33 -3.66 8.66 12.67
N GLY A 34 -2.41 8.57 12.21
CA GLY A 34 -1.31 7.92 12.93
C GLY A 34 -1.16 6.43 12.65
N GLN A 35 -2.17 5.76 12.10
CA GLN A 35 -2.17 4.32 11.83
C GLN A 35 -1.84 4.02 10.36
N CYS A 36 -0.98 3.03 10.12
CA CYS A 36 -0.71 2.51 8.78
C CYS A 36 -1.67 1.36 8.44
N GLN A 37 -2.12 1.34 7.19
CA GLN A 37 -3.08 0.36 6.70
C GLN A 37 -2.89 0.10 5.21
N ALA A 38 -3.19 -1.12 4.79
CA ALA A 38 -3.44 -1.44 3.40
C ALA A 38 -4.79 -0.85 2.98
N LEU A 39 -4.80 -0.15 1.86
CA LEU A 39 -5.98 0.54 1.32
C LEU A 39 -6.84 -0.45 0.53
N THR A 40 -7.21 -1.56 1.15
CA THR A 40 -8.21 -2.50 0.64
C THR A 40 -9.62 -2.01 0.91
N CYS A 41 -10.64 -2.74 0.44
CA CYS A 41 -12.04 -2.49 0.77
C CYS A 41 -12.59 -3.73 1.50
N PRO A 42 -12.74 -3.71 2.84
CA PRO A 42 -12.42 -2.62 3.77
C PRO A 42 -10.90 -2.43 3.99
N PRO A 43 -10.43 -1.29 4.52
CA PRO A 43 -9.02 -1.09 4.88
C PRO A 43 -8.54 -2.11 5.90
N ARG A 44 -7.27 -2.53 5.81
CA ARG A 44 -6.66 -3.51 6.71
C ARG A 44 -5.48 -2.89 7.45
N PRO A 45 -5.49 -2.84 8.80
CA PRO A 45 -4.34 -2.43 9.59
C PRO A 45 -3.10 -3.27 9.24
N ILE A 46 -1.93 -2.62 9.17
CA ILE A 46 -0.66 -3.33 8.99
C ILE A 46 -0.04 -3.54 10.37
N SER A 47 0.32 -4.78 10.67
CA SER A 47 1.11 -5.15 11.85
C SER A 47 2.59 -5.07 11.51
N PHE A 48 3.36 -4.36 12.32
CA PHE A 48 4.80 -4.26 12.15
C PHE A 48 5.49 -5.28 13.08
N PRO A 49 6.60 -5.89 12.64
CA PRO A 49 7.41 -6.76 13.50
C PRO A 49 7.99 -6.03 14.74
N GLY A 50 8.06 -4.69 14.69
CA GLY A 50 8.51 -3.82 15.77
C GLY A 50 7.46 -2.81 16.25
N VAL A 51 7.88 -1.86 17.09
CA VAL A 51 6.99 -0.86 17.71
C VAL A 51 6.60 0.26 16.74
N THR A 52 7.41 0.52 15.72
CA THR A 52 7.26 1.66 14.82
C THR A 52 7.12 1.22 13.36
N PRO A 53 6.30 1.93 12.55
CA PRO A 53 6.29 1.76 11.10
C PRO A 53 7.68 2.00 10.48
N PRO A 54 8.01 1.38 9.34
CA PRO A 54 9.27 1.61 8.67
C PRO A 54 9.35 3.03 8.10
N GLU A 55 10.56 3.59 8.12
CA GLU A 55 10.85 4.89 7.51
C GLU A 55 10.94 4.80 5.98
N ILE A 56 11.37 3.64 5.47
CA ILE A 56 11.55 3.39 4.03
C ILE A 56 10.68 2.20 3.64
N TRP A 57 9.71 2.44 2.77
CA TRP A 57 8.80 1.42 2.26
C TRP A 57 9.29 0.93 0.91
N GLY A 58 9.40 -0.40 0.75
CA GLY A 58 9.59 -1.03 -0.54
C GLY A 58 8.25 -1.42 -1.17
N VAL A 59 8.15 -1.27 -2.49
CA VAL A 59 7.02 -1.75 -3.29
C VAL A 59 7.55 -2.74 -4.30
N PHE A 60 7.06 -3.96 -4.25
CA PHE A 60 7.43 -5.04 -5.16
C PHE A 60 6.22 -5.42 -6.03
N LEU A 61 6.43 -5.52 -7.34
CA LEU A 61 5.42 -5.91 -8.31
C LEU A 61 5.87 -7.19 -9.01
N ASP A 62 5.10 -8.25 -8.83
CA ASP A 62 5.18 -9.47 -9.63
C ASP A 62 4.01 -9.47 -10.61
N TYR A 63 4.29 -9.05 -11.84
CA TYR A 63 3.26 -8.89 -12.85
C TYR A 63 2.68 -10.24 -13.30
N GLU A 64 3.55 -11.23 -13.50
CA GLU A 64 3.16 -12.56 -13.97
C GLU A 64 2.34 -13.32 -12.90
N ALA A 65 2.71 -13.20 -11.63
CA ALA A 65 1.94 -13.78 -10.53
C ALA A 65 0.72 -12.93 -10.12
N GLY A 66 0.56 -11.71 -10.66
CA GLY A 66 -0.51 -10.79 -10.32
C GLY A 66 -0.47 -10.29 -8.87
N ARG A 67 0.74 -10.08 -8.31
CA ARG A 67 0.94 -9.72 -6.90
C ARG A 67 1.65 -8.39 -6.75
N VAL A 68 1.24 -7.66 -5.71
CA VAL A 68 1.94 -6.49 -5.20
C VAL A 68 2.24 -6.77 -3.74
N ALA A 69 3.48 -6.57 -3.32
CA ALA A 69 3.91 -6.71 -1.94
C ALA A 69 4.53 -5.41 -1.44
N PHE A 70 4.32 -5.13 -0.17
CA PHE A 70 4.89 -4.02 0.57
C PHE A 70 5.83 -4.59 1.62
N LEU A 71 7.00 -3.98 1.78
CA LEU A 71 8.05 -4.46 2.67
C LEU A 71 8.76 -3.32 3.39
N ASP A 72 9.38 -3.62 4.53
CA ASP A 72 10.41 -2.74 5.09
C ASP A 72 11.64 -2.84 4.18
N ALA A 73 12.02 -1.72 3.56
CA ALA A 73 13.12 -1.72 2.59
C ALA A 73 14.49 -1.99 3.23
N ARG A 74 14.64 -1.87 4.55
CA ARG A 74 15.93 -2.06 5.24
C ARG A 74 16.33 -3.53 5.33
N ASP A 75 15.37 -4.39 5.65
CA ASP A 75 15.60 -5.83 5.84
C ASP A 75 14.79 -6.70 4.87
N GLN A 76 14.03 -6.08 3.97
CA GLN A 76 13.15 -6.72 3.00
C GLN A 76 12.04 -7.59 3.61
N SER A 77 11.69 -7.35 4.88
CA SER A 77 10.64 -8.08 5.57
C SER A 77 9.26 -7.73 4.98
N PRO A 78 8.41 -8.72 4.66
CA PRO A 78 7.10 -8.48 4.10
C PRO A 78 6.15 -7.89 5.15
N LEU A 79 5.40 -6.87 4.75
CA LEU A 79 4.43 -6.16 5.58
C LEU A 79 2.98 -6.37 5.12
N PHE A 80 2.76 -6.42 3.79
CA PHE A 80 1.45 -6.67 3.19
C PHE A 80 1.56 -7.23 1.77
#